data_AF-M5CG11-F1
#
_entry.id   AF-M5CG11-F1
#
_cell.length_a   1.000
_cell.length_b   1.000
_cell.length_c   1.000
_cell.angle_alpha   90.00
_cell.angle_beta   90.00
_cell.angle_gamma   90.00
#
_symmetry.space_group_name_H-M   'P 1'
#
loop_
_entity.id
_entity.type
_entity.pdbx_description
1 polymer ?
#
loop_
_entity_poly.entity_id
_entity_poly.type
_entity_poly.pdbx_seq_one_letter_code
_entity_poly.pdbx_strand_id
1 'polypeptide(L)'
;MSSRTIFVERKTHREDWTGEKSVKERFPIKEDKVNAFLRGEYTMDEEFRALAKKGKKTEQEIEGMIQLASEVQYAILTRKLVPVMRSFYNRTAFQLPGDARVRISLDTELTMVREDNWDGEVRSGDNWRRPDAGIDFPFPNVPERDKEIFKYGVLEVKLQTQLGQEPPQWVRDLVSSHLVESVPKFSKFIHGCATLLPNRVDLVPFWLPQMEADIRKPDTGNVAIGRPISAATSPESHTPASEADQVLRYTEPVSEGEEDEMRDYGVARDEVGIARLDTNAAAEVIKQRQAEFERQKLEEMQKGKQSTSGGRLTSAPEPELADDEDDERTPFLRRRRSSQPSERPKGLSINPLAPSKAFDKNFKSALNKRGGDIPEGDEQEDEAVAEREETEYVRHFIAQPGKKIAVPVRVEPKVYFANERTFLKWLQFAVMIGTVATTLLNFSKPGDNVAFYSAICFTFASLLAIAYAGVIFVIRALKLRTREVSEWYYDRYGPTVLSVVLLASIAANLGMRIAEDGL
;
A
#
# COMPACT_ATOMS: atom_id res chain seq x y z
N MET A 1 -2.15 -40.89 -15.56
CA MET A 1 -1.54 -39.57 -15.85
C MET A 1 -2.01 -38.63 -14.76
N SER A 2 -1.11 -38.06 -13.96
CA SER A 2 -1.49 -37.09 -12.91
C SER A 2 -1.87 -35.78 -13.58
N SER A 3 -3.15 -35.39 -13.59
CA SER A 3 -3.56 -34.07 -14.12
C SER A 3 -3.11 -32.99 -13.14
N ARG A 4 -2.34 -32.01 -13.60
CA ARG A 4 -1.90 -30.89 -12.75
C ARG A 4 -3.10 -30.03 -12.35
N THR A 5 -3.03 -29.47 -11.15
CA THR A 5 -4.02 -28.54 -10.62
C THR A 5 -3.69 -27.13 -11.11
N ILE A 6 -4.65 -26.46 -11.71
CA ILE A 6 -4.57 -25.06 -12.15
C ILE A 6 -5.47 -24.22 -11.26
N PHE A 7 -5.04 -23.02 -10.89
CA PHE A 7 -5.87 -22.08 -10.14
C PHE A 7 -6.42 -21.01 -11.06
N VAL A 8 -7.74 -20.89 -11.11
CA VAL A 8 -8.41 -19.75 -11.76
C VAL A 8 -8.55 -18.65 -10.72
N GLU A 9 -7.86 -17.54 -10.92
CA GLU A 9 -7.80 -16.42 -9.97
C GLU A 9 -8.50 -15.18 -10.51
N ARG A 10 -9.23 -14.47 -9.65
CA ARG A 10 -9.81 -13.15 -9.91
C ARG A 10 -9.32 -12.16 -8.87
N LYS A 11 -8.84 -11.00 -9.34
CA LYS A 11 -8.49 -9.86 -8.48
C LYS A 11 -9.48 -8.73 -8.74
N THR A 12 -10.20 -8.32 -7.69
CA THR A 12 -11.15 -7.22 -7.74
C THR A 12 -10.58 -6.07 -6.91
N HIS A 13 -10.14 -5.01 -7.60
CA HIS A 13 -9.70 -3.80 -6.93
C HIS A 13 -10.92 -3.06 -6.36
N ARG A 14 -10.86 -2.75 -5.06
CA ARG A 14 -11.79 -1.86 -4.38
C ARG A 14 -11.03 -0.64 -3.93
N GLU A 15 -11.61 0.52 -4.19
CA GLU A 15 -11.00 1.81 -3.89
C GLU A 15 -11.01 2.05 -2.38
N ASP A 16 -9.91 2.56 -1.84
CA ASP A 16 -9.71 2.69 -0.38
C ASP A 16 -10.81 3.52 0.32
N TRP A 17 -11.45 4.45 -0.40
CA TRP A 17 -12.53 5.30 0.15
C TRP A 17 -13.83 4.54 0.42
N THR A 18 -14.03 3.39 -0.23
CA THR A 18 -15.19 2.51 0.05
C THR A 18 -15.08 1.85 1.42
N GLY A 19 -13.88 1.84 2.03
CA GLY A 19 -13.58 1.09 3.25
C GLY A 19 -13.43 -0.41 3.00
N GLU A 20 -13.72 -0.90 1.79
CA GLU A 20 -13.63 -2.29 1.42
C GLU A 20 -12.23 -2.62 0.91
N LYS A 21 -11.69 -3.77 1.33
CA LYS A 21 -10.37 -4.21 0.87
C LYS A 21 -10.48 -4.80 -0.53
N SER A 22 -9.46 -4.56 -1.35
CA SER A 22 -9.30 -5.29 -2.61
C SER A 22 -9.21 -6.79 -2.33
N VAL A 23 -9.93 -7.60 -3.11
CA VAL A 23 -10.08 -9.04 -2.86
C VAL A 23 -9.37 -9.83 -3.96
N LYS A 24 -8.66 -10.88 -3.57
CA LYS A 24 -8.12 -11.92 -4.45
C LYS A 24 -8.84 -13.22 -4.12
N GLU A 25 -9.55 -13.77 -5.09
CA GLU A 25 -10.33 -15.01 -4.94
C GLU A 25 -9.88 -16.01 -5.99
N ARG A 26 -10.00 -17.31 -5.69
CA ARG A 26 -9.57 -18.36 -6.61
C ARG A 26 -10.25 -19.70 -6.36
N PHE A 27 -10.25 -20.57 -7.37
CA PHE A 27 -10.64 -21.96 -7.23
C PHE A 27 -9.72 -22.88 -8.05
N PRO A 28 -9.51 -24.14 -7.61
CA PRO A 28 -8.74 -25.13 -8.35
C PRO A 28 -9.59 -25.78 -9.46
N ILE A 29 -8.97 -26.07 -10.59
CA ILE A 29 -9.52 -26.83 -11.71
C ILE A 29 -8.41 -27.73 -12.28
N LYS A 30 -8.77 -28.89 -12.84
CA LYS A 30 -7.80 -29.75 -13.51
C LYS A 30 -7.43 -29.19 -14.88
N GLU A 31 -6.16 -29.31 -15.25
CA GLU A 31 -5.61 -28.75 -16.49
C GLU A 31 -6.39 -29.17 -17.77
N ASP A 32 -6.83 -30.43 -17.85
CA ASP A 32 -7.59 -30.98 -18.98
C ASP A 32 -8.97 -30.33 -19.14
N LYS A 33 -9.52 -29.78 -18.07
CA LYS A 33 -10.86 -29.16 -18.03
C LYS A 33 -10.84 -27.65 -18.27
N VAL A 34 -9.66 -27.00 -18.23
CA VAL A 34 -9.55 -25.55 -18.34
C VAL A 34 -10.15 -25.03 -19.63
N ASN A 35 -9.77 -25.61 -20.78
CA ASN A 35 -10.26 -25.13 -22.08
C ASN A 35 -11.80 -25.27 -22.22
N ALA A 36 -12.36 -26.39 -21.77
CA ALA A 36 -13.81 -26.61 -21.79
C ALA A 36 -14.54 -25.61 -20.88
N PHE A 37 -13.96 -25.29 -19.71
CA PHE A 37 -14.48 -24.28 -18.81
C PHE A 37 -14.46 -22.88 -19.45
N LEU A 38 -13.36 -22.49 -20.10
CA LEU A 38 -13.25 -21.18 -20.76
C LEU A 38 -14.26 -21.00 -21.92
N ARG A 39 -14.62 -22.10 -22.60
CA ARG A 39 -15.64 -22.11 -23.67
C ARG A 39 -17.09 -22.16 -23.16
N GLY A 40 -17.31 -22.41 -21.88
CA GLY A 40 -18.66 -22.59 -21.32
C GLY A 40 -19.25 -23.99 -21.52
N GLU A 41 -18.48 -24.95 -22.05
CA GLU A 41 -18.90 -26.34 -22.25
C GLU A 41 -18.90 -27.14 -20.95
N TYR A 42 -18.19 -26.65 -19.92
CA TYR A 42 -18.01 -27.32 -18.65
C TYR A 42 -18.25 -26.36 -17.47
N THR A 43 -19.03 -26.82 -16.49
CA THR A 43 -19.36 -26.10 -15.26
C THR A 43 -18.75 -26.78 -14.05
N MET A 44 -18.31 -26.01 -13.05
CA MET A 44 -17.62 -26.54 -11.86
C MET A 44 -18.57 -27.03 -10.74
N ASP A 45 -19.87 -26.79 -10.87
CA ASP A 45 -20.89 -27.03 -9.84
C ASP A 45 -20.87 -28.47 -9.30
N GLU A 46 -20.79 -29.45 -10.18
CA GLU A 46 -20.78 -30.87 -9.80
C GLU A 46 -19.50 -31.25 -9.05
N GLU A 47 -18.34 -30.71 -9.47
CA GLU A 47 -17.07 -30.99 -8.80
C GLU A 47 -17.01 -30.36 -7.42
N PHE A 48 -17.49 -29.13 -7.25
CA PHE A 48 -17.53 -28.47 -5.95
C PHE A 48 -18.53 -29.13 -5.01
N ARG A 49 -19.72 -29.54 -5.50
CA ARG A 49 -20.66 -30.33 -4.70
C ARG A 49 -20.11 -31.71 -4.33
N ALA A 50 -19.28 -32.32 -5.18
CA ALA A 50 -18.58 -33.56 -4.84
C ALA A 50 -17.52 -33.36 -3.75
N LEU A 51 -16.92 -32.16 -3.61
CA LEU A 51 -16.05 -31.82 -2.50
C LEU A 51 -16.83 -31.70 -1.17
N ALA A 52 -18.06 -31.19 -1.19
CA ALA A 52 -18.98 -31.18 -0.04
C ALA A 52 -19.23 -32.60 0.47
N LYS A 53 -19.60 -33.51 -0.45
CA LYS A 53 -19.87 -34.93 -0.12
C LYS A 53 -18.67 -35.64 0.50
N LYS A 54 -17.44 -35.16 0.21
CA LYS A 54 -16.20 -35.69 0.79
C LYS A 54 -15.82 -35.05 2.13
N GLY A 55 -16.60 -34.09 2.63
CA GLY A 55 -16.38 -33.43 3.92
C GLY A 55 -15.13 -32.57 4.00
N LYS A 56 -14.55 -32.18 2.86
CA LYS A 56 -13.29 -31.39 2.82
C LYS A 56 -13.50 -29.89 3.02
N LYS A 57 -14.71 -29.38 2.77
CA LYS A 57 -15.07 -27.96 2.83
C LYS A 57 -16.48 -27.79 3.36
N THR A 58 -16.76 -26.62 3.93
CA THR A 58 -18.09 -26.25 4.40
C THR A 58 -19.01 -25.92 3.22
N GLU A 59 -20.33 -26.05 3.42
CA GLU A 59 -21.32 -25.76 2.38
C GLU A 59 -21.29 -24.29 1.93
N GLN A 60 -21.03 -23.37 2.86
CA GLN A 60 -20.90 -21.94 2.56
C GLN A 60 -19.68 -21.62 1.68
N GLU A 61 -18.54 -22.25 1.93
CA GLU A 61 -17.35 -22.06 1.08
C GLU A 61 -17.58 -22.59 -0.33
N ILE A 62 -18.32 -23.69 -0.45
CA ILE A 62 -18.65 -24.31 -1.74
C ILE A 62 -19.57 -23.42 -2.55
N GLU A 63 -20.60 -22.85 -1.94
CA GLU A 63 -21.48 -21.90 -2.61
C GLU A 63 -20.70 -20.66 -3.09
N GLY A 64 -19.78 -20.14 -2.27
CA GLY A 64 -18.87 -19.07 -2.67
C GLY A 64 -17.98 -19.44 -3.86
N MET A 65 -17.47 -20.68 -3.90
CA MET A 65 -16.67 -21.17 -5.03
C MET A 65 -17.50 -21.33 -6.31
N ILE A 66 -18.75 -21.81 -6.21
CA ILE A 66 -19.69 -21.93 -7.34
C ILE A 66 -20.02 -20.55 -7.90
N GLN A 67 -20.34 -19.61 -7.01
CA GLN A 67 -20.61 -18.22 -7.38
C GLN A 67 -19.41 -17.61 -8.10
N LEU A 68 -18.21 -17.75 -7.53
CA LEU A 68 -16.97 -17.25 -8.15
C LEU A 68 -16.72 -17.85 -9.53
N ALA A 69 -16.86 -19.18 -9.68
CA ALA A 69 -16.67 -19.85 -10.96
C ALA A 69 -17.68 -19.37 -12.01
N SER A 70 -18.95 -19.22 -11.63
CA SER A 70 -20.01 -18.71 -12.49
C SER A 70 -19.75 -17.27 -12.93
N GLU A 71 -19.37 -16.39 -12.00
CA GLU A 71 -19.06 -14.99 -12.30
C GLU A 71 -17.84 -14.86 -13.22
N VAL A 72 -16.80 -15.66 -13.00
CA VAL A 72 -15.60 -15.68 -13.85
C VAL A 72 -15.93 -16.18 -15.24
N GLN A 73 -16.64 -17.30 -15.38
CA GLN A 73 -17.04 -17.84 -16.68
C GLN A 73 -17.95 -16.86 -17.43
N TYR A 74 -18.93 -16.27 -16.75
CA TYR A 74 -19.79 -15.25 -17.31
C TYR A 74 -19.00 -14.04 -17.83
N ALA A 75 -18.01 -13.56 -17.06
CA ALA A 75 -17.16 -12.45 -17.49
C ALA A 75 -16.29 -12.81 -18.71
N ILE A 76 -15.74 -14.02 -18.77
CA ILE A 76 -14.95 -14.52 -19.90
C ILE A 76 -15.80 -14.53 -21.18
N LEU A 77 -16.99 -15.14 -21.13
CA LEU A 77 -17.88 -15.26 -22.29
C LEU A 77 -18.45 -13.91 -22.73
N THR A 78 -18.95 -13.12 -21.79
CA THR A 78 -19.61 -11.83 -22.09
C THR A 78 -18.60 -10.80 -22.61
N ARG A 79 -17.41 -10.74 -22.03
CA ARG A 79 -16.36 -9.80 -22.44
C ARG A 79 -15.41 -10.36 -23.50
N LYS A 80 -15.63 -11.60 -23.95
CA LYS A 80 -14.80 -12.32 -24.93
C LYS A 80 -13.31 -12.29 -24.55
N LEU A 81 -13.01 -12.62 -23.29
CA LEU A 81 -11.64 -12.63 -22.79
C LEU A 81 -10.85 -13.79 -23.41
N VAL A 82 -9.59 -13.53 -23.71
CA VAL A 82 -8.64 -14.50 -24.26
C VAL A 82 -7.31 -14.39 -23.50
N PRO A 83 -6.42 -15.40 -23.58
CA PRO A 83 -5.04 -15.25 -23.11
C PRO A 83 -4.36 -14.04 -23.78
N VAL A 84 -3.68 -13.21 -23.00
CA VAL A 84 -2.99 -12.00 -23.51
C VAL A 84 -1.55 -11.92 -23.04
N MET A 85 -1.34 -12.06 -21.72
CA MET A 85 -0.03 -11.84 -21.10
C MET A 85 0.23 -12.93 -20.07
N ARG A 86 1.34 -13.63 -20.21
CA ARG A 86 1.92 -14.50 -19.19
C ARG A 86 2.90 -13.69 -18.35
N SER A 87 2.87 -13.91 -17.04
CA SER A 87 3.93 -13.46 -16.12
C SER A 87 4.55 -14.67 -15.45
N PHE A 88 5.82 -14.90 -15.71
CA PHE A 88 6.64 -15.94 -15.08
C PHE A 88 7.61 -15.31 -14.09
N TYR A 89 7.86 -15.96 -12.95
CA TYR A 89 8.88 -15.55 -11.97
C TYR A 89 9.13 -16.69 -10.98
N ASN A 90 10.31 -16.67 -10.38
CA ASN A 90 10.66 -17.53 -9.24
C ASN A 90 10.45 -16.75 -7.94
N ARG A 91 9.62 -17.29 -7.05
CA ARG A 91 9.25 -16.62 -5.79
C ARG A 91 9.92 -17.28 -4.59
N THR A 92 10.61 -16.46 -3.81
CA THR A 92 11.09 -16.82 -2.47
C THR A 92 10.26 -16.07 -1.43
N ALA A 93 9.58 -16.79 -0.54
CA ALA A 93 8.78 -16.21 0.53
C ALA A 93 9.47 -16.33 1.88
N PHE A 94 9.48 -15.24 2.64
CA PHE A 94 10.05 -15.13 3.98
C PHE A 94 8.93 -14.79 4.96
N GLN A 95 8.65 -15.72 5.86
CA GLN A 95 7.65 -15.55 6.90
C GLN A 95 8.03 -16.39 8.13
N LEU A 96 7.89 -15.80 9.31
CA LEU A 96 8.00 -16.53 10.56
C LEU A 96 6.70 -17.33 10.81
N PRO A 97 6.77 -18.65 11.08
CA PRO A 97 5.59 -19.43 11.41
C PRO A 97 4.86 -18.84 12.63
N GLY A 98 3.54 -18.70 12.54
CA GLY A 98 2.71 -18.11 13.61
C GLY A 98 2.80 -16.59 13.74
N ASP A 99 3.65 -15.90 12.97
CA ASP A 99 3.76 -14.44 12.98
C ASP A 99 3.37 -13.86 11.62
N ALA A 100 2.26 -13.14 11.59
CA ALA A 100 1.74 -12.49 10.38
C ALA A 100 2.17 -11.01 10.27
N ARG A 101 2.92 -10.45 11.24
CA ARG A 101 3.26 -9.01 11.27
C ARG A 101 4.01 -8.55 10.03
N VAL A 102 4.93 -9.38 9.54
CA VAL A 102 5.74 -9.10 8.35
C VAL A 102 5.80 -10.35 7.50
N ARG A 103 5.41 -10.22 6.24
CA ARG A 103 5.61 -11.26 5.20
C ARG A 103 6.30 -10.61 4.02
N ILE A 104 7.40 -11.20 3.58
CA ILE A 104 8.19 -10.68 2.45
C ILE A 104 8.19 -11.73 1.35
N SER A 105 7.95 -11.31 0.12
CA SER A 105 8.21 -12.15 -1.07
C SER A 105 9.18 -11.43 -2.00
N LEU A 106 10.15 -12.19 -2.51
CA LEU A 106 11.08 -11.75 -3.54
C LEU A 106 10.82 -12.55 -4.82
N ASP A 107 10.43 -11.85 -5.87
CA ASP A 107 10.22 -12.43 -7.19
C ASP A 107 11.43 -12.12 -8.07
N THR A 108 12.17 -13.15 -8.49
CA THR A 108 13.33 -13.07 -9.39
C THR A 108 13.00 -13.65 -10.77
N GLU A 109 13.84 -13.36 -11.76
CA GLU A 109 13.70 -13.86 -13.14
C GLU A 109 12.33 -13.55 -13.76
N LEU A 110 11.79 -12.39 -13.37
CA LEU A 110 10.48 -11.94 -13.82
C LEU A 110 10.51 -11.77 -15.34
N THR A 111 9.66 -12.52 -16.03
CA THR A 111 9.54 -12.48 -17.48
C THR A 111 8.07 -12.33 -17.85
N MET A 112 7.77 -11.36 -18.70
CA MET A 112 6.45 -11.21 -19.31
C MET A 112 6.50 -11.78 -20.73
N VAL A 113 5.50 -12.56 -21.12
CA VAL A 113 5.45 -13.21 -22.44
C VAL A 113 4.07 -13.01 -23.06
N ARG A 114 4.03 -12.67 -24.34
CA ARG A 114 2.79 -12.54 -25.11
C ARG A 114 2.11 -13.90 -25.30
N GLU A 115 0.81 -13.90 -25.10
CA GLU A 115 -0.12 -15.02 -25.31
C GLU A 115 -1.23 -14.64 -26.32
N ASP A 116 -1.36 -13.36 -26.65
CA ASP A 116 -2.37 -12.89 -27.60
C ASP A 116 -2.08 -13.33 -29.05
N ASN A 117 -3.09 -13.22 -29.92
CA ASN A 117 -2.98 -13.49 -31.36
C ASN A 117 -3.28 -12.24 -32.21
N TRP A 118 -3.08 -11.04 -31.67
CA TRP A 118 -3.63 -9.80 -32.25
C TRP A 118 -2.82 -9.21 -33.41
N ASP A 119 -1.61 -9.70 -33.64
CA ASP A 119 -0.73 -9.36 -34.76
C ASP A 119 -0.82 -10.39 -35.91
N GLY A 120 -1.75 -11.34 -35.83
CA GLY A 120 -1.97 -12.38 -36.83
C GLY A 120 -1.15 -13.65 -36.59
N GLU A 121 -0.26 -13.67 -35.60
CA GLU A 121 0.46 -14.88 -35.20
C GLU A 121 -0.32 -15.66 -34.16
N VAL A 122 -0.40 -16.98 -34.35
CA VAL A 122 -1.09 -17.87 -33.43
C VAL A 122 -0.12 -18.36 -32.37
N ARG A 123 -0.26 -17.84 -31.14
CA ARG A 123 0.54 -18.23 -29.96
C ARG A 123 -0.18 -19.30 -29.16
N SER A 124 -1.17 -18.91 -28.35
CA SER A 124 -1.97 -19.88 -27.58
C SER A 124 -3.02 -20.59 -28.43
N GLY A 125 -3.42 -19.99 -29.56
CA GLY A 125 -4.50 -20.52 -30.40
C GLY A 125 -5.79 -20.72 -29.62
N ASP A 126 -6.37 -21.92 -29.69
CA ASP A 126 -7.58 -22.31 -28.95
C ASP A 126 -7.29 -22.88 -27.55
N ASN A 127 -6.01 -22.84 -27.11
CA ASN A 127 -5.59 -23.30 -25.80
C ASN A 127 -5.46 -22.12 -24.81
N TRP A 128 -5.66 -22.40 -23.52
CA TRP A 128 -5.57 -21.39 -22.46
C TRP A 128 -4.16 -20.81 -22.23
N ARG A 129 -3.13 -21.46 -22.77
CA ARG A 129 -1.74 -21.00 -22.76
C ARG A 129 -0.98 -21.49 -23.99
N ARG A 130 0.09 -20.82 -24.38
CA ARG A 130 1.02 -21.28 -25.41
C ARG A 130 1.78 -22.55 -24.95
N PRO A 131 1.98 -23.54 -25.83
CA PRO A 131 2.62 -24.81 -25.50
C PRO A 131 4.16 -24.77 -25.56
N ASP A 132 4.74 -23.79 -26.26
CA ASP A 132 6.17 -23.61 -26.54
C ASP A 132 6.94 -22.90 -25.40
N ALA A 133 6.22 -22.19 -24.52
CA ALA A 133 6.78 -21.64 -23.29
C ALA A 133 6.39 -22.55 -22.11
N GLY A 134 7.36 -23.16 -21.45
CA GLY A 134 7.16 -23.96 -20.25
C GLY A 134 7.45 -23.16 -18.98
N ILE A 135 8.43 -23.65 -18.23
CA ILE A 135 9.03 -23.04 -17.02
C ILE A 135 10.54 -22.81 -17.20
N ASP A 136 11.02 -23.02 -18.43
CA ASP A 136 12.41 -22.96 -18.85
C ASP A 136 12.84 -21.52 -19.07
N PHE A 137 13.21 -20.81 -18.01
CA PHE A 137 13.83 -19.49 -18.11
C PHE A 137 15.21 -19.61 -18.82
N PRO A 138 15.58 -18.71 -19.77
CA PRO A 138 14.93 -17.47 -20.21
C PRO A 138 14.05 -17.61 -21.47
N PHE A 139 13.38 -18.76 -21.63
CA PHE A 139 12.49 -19.11 -22.73
C PHE A 139 13.16 -19.01 -24.11
N PRO A 140 14.14 -19.89 -24.41
CA PRO A 140 14.88 -19.85 -25.67
C PRO A 140 13.99 -20.09 -26.90
N ASN A 141 12.89 -20.83 -26.73
CA ASN A 141 11.95 -21.15 -27.81
C ASN A 141 11.00 -19.99 -28.15
N VAL A 142 10.96 -18.95 -27.29
CA VAL A 142 10.08 -17.80 -27.46
C VAL A 142 10.85 -16.67 -28.17
N PRO A 143 10.32 -16.10 -29.27
CA PRO A 143 10.94 -14.97 -29.95
C PRO A 143 11.15 -13.77 -29.01
N GLU A 144 12.27 -13.04 -29.15
CA GLU A 144 12.58 -11.86 -28.34
C GLU A 144 11.49 -10.78 -28.41
N ARG A 145 10.82 -10.60 -29.56
CA ARG A 145 9.69 -9.65 -29.70
C ARG A 145 8.46 -9.99 -28.83
N ASP A 146 8.36 -11.23 -28.38
CA ASP A 146 7.21 -11.76 -27.65
C ASP A 146 7.49 -11.89 -26.15
N LYS A 147 8.71 -11.60 -25.69
CA LYS A 147 9.09 -11.69 -24.29
C LYS A 147 9.81 -10.44 -23.83
N GLU A 148 9.58 -10.08 -22.58
CA GLU A 148 10.27 -9.01 -21.89
C GLU A 148 10.87 -9.60 -20.61
N ILE A 149 12.20 -9.64 -20.54
CA ILE A 149 12.93 -10.07 -19.34
C ILE A 149 13.12 -8.85 -18.46
N PHE A 150 12.44 -8.82 -17.32
CA PHE A 150 12.49 -7.71 -16.40
C PHE A 150 13.85 -7.62 -15.72
N LYS A 151 14.47 -6.43 -15.78
CA LYS A 151 15.87 -6.21 -15.35
C LYS A 151 16.10 -6.40 -13.83
N TYR A 152 15.06 -6.28 -13.01
CA TYR A 152 15.17 -6.22 -11.55
C TYR A 152 14.39 -7.33 -10.83
N GLY A 153 14.68 -7.56 -9.56
CA GLY A 153 13.81 -8.37 -8.68
C GLY A 153 12.66 -7.52 -8.14
N VAL A 154 11.49 -8.12 -7.91
CA VAL A 154 10.35 -7.45 -7.28
C VAL A 154 10.23 -7.91 -5.84
N LEU A 155 10.53 -7.02 -4.90
CA LEU A 155 10.35 -7.24 -3.47
C LEU A 155 8.98 -6.71 -3.03
N GLU A 156 8.15 -7.58 -2.48
CA GLU A 156 6.84 -7.23 -1.91
C GLU A 156 6.89 -7.44 -0.39
N VAL A 157 6.59 -6.39 0.36
CA VAL A 157 6.54 -6.41 1.83
C VAL A 157 5.09 -6.19 2.27
N LYS A 158 4.47 -7.22 2.84
CA LYS A 158 3.12 -7.18 3.43
C LYS A 158 3.25 -6.99 4.94
N LEU A 159 2.68 -5.89 5.44
CA LEU A 159 2.66 -5.55 6.85
C LEU A 159 1.26 -5.74 7.42
N GLN A 160 1.16 -6.44 8.54
CA GLN A 160 -0.09 -6.61 9.30
C GLN A 160 0.17 -6.20 10.75
N THR A 161 0.32 -4.90 10.99
CA THR A 161 0.50 -4.34 12.33
C THR A 161 -0.85 -4.01 12.97
N GLN A 162 -0.94 -4.15 14.29
CA GLN A 162 -2.10 -3.71 15.05
C GLN A 162 -2.17 -2.17 15.05
N LEU A 163 -3.38 -1.62 15.22
CA LEU A 163 -3.61 -0.18 15.21
C LEU A 163 -2.76 0.50 16.30
N GLY A 164 -1.88 1.43 15.92
CA GLY A 164 -0.99 2.14 16.83
C GLY A 164 0.37 1.47 17.08
N GLN A 165 0.61 0.27 16.53
CA GLN A 165 1.93 -0.36 16.57
C GLN A 165 2.69 -0.06 15.27
N GLU A 166 3.92 0.40 15.40
CA GLU A 166 4.78 0.65 14.26
C GLU A 166 5.42 -0.66 13.74
N PRO A 167 5.76 -0.75 12.44
CA PRO A 167 6.42 -1.93 11.91
C PRO A 167 7.83 -2.13 12.49
N PRO A 168 8.37 -3.36 12.48
CA PRO A 168 9.71 -3.62 12.98
C PRO A 168 10.76 -2.70 12.35
N GLN A 169 11.71 -2.24 13.16
CA GLN A 169 12.69 -1.22 12.74
C GLN A 169 13.51 -1.67 11.53
N TRP A 170 13.98 -2.92 11.53
CA TRP A 170 14.75 -3.49 10.42
C TRP A 170 14.01 -3.45 9.07
N VAL A 171 12.66 -3.53 9.08
CA VAL A 171 11.87 -3.41 7.84
C VAL A 171 11.87 -1.97 7.35
N ARG A 172 11.78 -0.99 8.25
CA ARG A 172 11.84 0.43 7.89
C ARG A 172 13.22 0.78 7.35
N ASP A 173 14.26 0.23 7.96
CA ASP A 173 15.64 0.42 7.52
C ASP A 173 15.84 -0.22 6.14
N LEU A 174 15.33 -1.43 5.91
CA LEU A 174 15.37 -2.08 4.60
C LEU A 174 14.64 -1.28 3.52
N VAL A 175 13.41 -0.82 3.79
CA VAL A 175 12.59 -0.06 2.83
C VAL A 175 13.19 1.31 2.50
N SER A 176 13.97 1.89 3.40
CA SER A 176 14.68 3.17 3.19
C SER A 176 16.14 2.99 2.71
N SER A 177 16.61 1.75 2.59
CA SER A 177 17.99 1.46 2.20
C SER A 177 18.26 1.68 0.71
N HIS A 178 19.55 1.63 0.35
CA HIS A 178 20.04 1.70 -1.02
C HIS A 178 19.69 0.46 -1.87
N LEU A 179 19.25 -0.63 -1.23
CA LEU A 179 18.99 -1.93 -1.84
C LEU A 179 17.66 -1.99 -2.61
N VAL A 180 16.75 -1.08 -2.31
CA VAL A 180 15.39 -1.10 -2.85
C VAL A 180 15.01 0.27 -3.39
N GLU A 181 14.20 0.24 -4.45
CA GLU A 181 13.54 1.40 -5.01
C GLU A 181 12.03 1.23 -4.88
N SER A 182 11.35 2.20 -4.27
CA SER A 182 9.94 2.08 -3.98
C SER A 182 9.11 2.38 -5.21
N VAL A 183 8.48 1.34 -5.79
CA VAL A 183 7.54 1.50 -6.91
C VAL A 183 6.12 1.15 -6.44
N PRO A 184 5.33 2.13 -5.98
CA PRO A 184 4.01 1.87 -5.42
C PRO A 184 3.04 1.33 -6.49
N LYS A 185 2.25 0.32 -6.11
CA LYS A 185 1.24 -0.30 -6.98
C LYS A 185 1.79 -0.84 -8.31
N PHE A 186 3.07 -1.26 -8.33
CA PHE A 186 3.65 -1.97 -9.47
C PHE A 186 2.79 -3.19 -9.84
N SER A 187 2.61 -3.43 -11.13
CA SER A 187 1.84 -4.56 -11.64
C SER A 187 2.55 -5.23 -12.81
N LYS A 188 2.84 -6.52 -12.66
CA LYS A 188 3.45 -7.37 -13.69
C LYS A 188 2.63 -7.38 -14.98
N PHE A 189 1.30 -7.46 -14.85
CA PHE A 189 0.36 -7.45 -15.98
C PHE A 189 0.38 -6.11 -16.73
N ILE A 190 0.28 -4.99 -16.00
CA ILE A 190 0.27 -3.65 -16.62
C ILE A 190 1.60 -3.38 -17.31
N HIS A 191 2.72 -3.76 -16.67
CA HIS A 191 4.04 -3.59 -17.24
C HIS A 191 4.21 -4.41 -18.53
N GLY A 192 3.85 -5.70 -18.52
CA GLY A 192 3.89 -6.55 -19.71
C GLY A 192 3.06 -5.98 -20.86
N CYS A 193 1.82 -5.54 -20.60
CA CYS A 193 0.97 -4.94 -21.62
C CYS A 193 1.54 -3.62 -22.16
N ALA A 194 2.09 -2.77 -21.30
CA ALA A 194 2.65 -1.49 -21.74
C ALA A 194 3.94 -1.65 -22.57
N THR A 195 4.75 -2.67 -22.27
CA THR A 195 6.01 -2.94 -22.98
C THR A 195 5.80 -3.73 -24.27
N LEU A 196 5.08 -4.85 -24.21
CA LEU A 196 4.95 -5.79 -25.34
C LEU A 196 3.78 -5.47 -26.28
N LEU A 197 2.81 -4.65 -25.85
CA LEU A 197 1.65 -4.24 -26.66
C LEU A 197 1.56 -2.72 -26.82
N PRO A 198 2.63 -2.03 -27.25
CA PRO A 198 2.71 -0.57 -27.23
C PRO A 198 1.71 0.10 -28.18
N ASN A 199 1.25 -0.60 -29.22
CA ASN A 199 0.32 -0.08 -30.23
C ASN A 199 -1.15 -0.15 -29.80
N ARG A 200 -1.45 -0.82 -28.68
CA ARG A 200 -2.83 -0.97 -28.16
C ARG A 200 -3.04 -0.27 -26.81
N VAL A 201 -2.00 0.38 -26.31
CA VAL A 201 -2.00 1.02 -24.99
C VAL A 201 -1.70 2.51 -25.17
N ASP A 202 -2.72 3.34 -24.97
CA ASP A 202 -2.59 4.80 -25.01
C ASP A 202 -2.07 5.38 -23.67
N LEU A 203 -2.34 4.65 -22.58
CA LEU A 203 -2.01 5.03 -21.21
C LEU A 203 -0.88 4.15 -20.65
N VAL A 204 0.28 4.75 -20.42
CA VAL A 204 1.45 4.04 -19.88
C VAL A 204 1.61 4.30 -18.38
N PRO A 205 2.10 3.31 -17.60
CA PRO A 205 2.31 3.50 -16.17
C PRO A 205 3.51 4.43 -15.91
N PHE A 206 3.47 5.14 -14.78
CA PHE A 206 4.46 6.16 -14.43
C PHE A 206 5.89 5.64 -14.28
N TRP A 207 6.07 4.35 -13.97
CA TRP A 207 7.39 3.74 -13.81
C TRP A 207 8.04 3.31 -15.13
N LEU A 208 7.27 3.16 -16.21
CA LEU A 208 7.81 2.70 -17.50
C LEU A 208 8.95 3.61 -18.02
N PRO A 209 8.84 4.95 -17.96
CA PRO A 209 9.95 5.85 -18.24
C PRO A 209 11.24 5.61 -17.44
N GLN A 210 11.10 5.16 -16.19
CA GLN A 210 12.22 5.01 -15.25
C GLN A 210 12.96 3.67 -15.45
N MET A 211 12.48 2.80 -16.33
CA MET A 211 13.10 1.49 -16.61
C MET A 211 14.47 1.57 -17.29
N GLU A 212 14.83 2.73 -17.85
CA GLU A 212 16.17 3.01 -18.40
C GLU A 212 17.12 3.63 -17.36
N ALA A 213 16.61 4.11 -16.22
CA ALA A 213 17.44 4.69 -15.18
C ALA A 213 18.12 3.59 -14.35
N ASP A 214 19.38 3.80 -13.98
CA ASP A 214 20.01 2.95 -12.97
C ASP A 214 19.43 3.30 -11.60
N ILE A 215 18.80 2.32 -10.96
CA ILE A 215 18.15 2.47 -9.64
C ILE A 215 19.11 2.16 -8.49
N ARG A 216 20.36 1.78 -8.76
CA ARG A 216 21.37 1.48 -7.74
C ARG A 216 21.79 2.78 -7.05
N LYS A 217 21.60 2.82 -5.74
CA LYS A 217 22.01 3.94 -4.88
C LYS A 217 23.36 3.61 -4.23
N PRO A 218 24.21 4.62 -3.95
CA PRO A 218 25.44 4.40 -3.20
C PRO A 218 25.13 3.83 -1.81
N ASP A 219 26.02 2.97 -1.32
CA ASP A 219 25.85 2.36 0.00
C ASP A 219 25.93 3.44 1.09
N THR A 220 24.84 3.57 1.84
CA THR A 220 24.71 4.52 2.95
C THR A 220 25.24 3.96 4.28
N GLY A 221 25.75 2.73 4.31
CA GLY A 221 26.33 2.07 5.49
C GLY A 221 25.32 1.63 6.55
N ASN A 222 24.04 1.97 6.39
CA ASN A 222 22.98 1.67 7.37
C ASN A 222 22.50 0.21 7.32
N VAL A 223 22.74 -0.50 6.20
CA VAL A 223 22.34 -1.91 6.02
C VAL A 223 23.49 -2.66 5.35
N ALA A 224 24.21 -3.48 6.11
CA ALA A 224 25.28 -4.32 5.60
C ALA A 224 24.75 -5.72 5.24
N ILE A 225 24.79 -6.10 3.97
CA ILE A 225 24.52 -7.49 3.53
C ILE A 225 25.82 -8.29 3.64
N GLY A 226 25.97 -9.06 4.72
CA GLY A 226 27.00 -10.09 4.81
C GLY A 226 26.48 -11.43 4.29
N ARG A 227 27.19 -12.08 3.35
CA ARG A 227 26.99 -13.52 3.12
C ARG A 227 27.43 -14.26 4.39
N PRO A 228 26.67 -15.25 4.88
CA PRO A 228 27.14 -16.08 5.98
C PRO A 228 28.43 -16.75 5.53
N ILE A 229 29.54 -16.47 6.23
CA ILE A 229 30.77 -17.23 6.05
C ILE A 229 30.46 -18.61 6.64
N SER A 230 30.17 -19.58 5.79
CA SER A 230 30.22 -20.98 6.20
C SER A 230 31.66 -21.26 6.63
N ALA A 231 31.90 -21.31 7.94
CA ALA A 231 33.16 -21.81 8.47
C ALA A 231 33.22 -23.30 8.15
N ALA A 232 33.71 -23.64 6.95
CA ALA A 232 34.12 -24.99 6.62
C ALA A 232 35.41 -25.25 7.40
N THR A 233 35.27 -25.78 8.61
CA THR A 233 36.35 -26.42 9.33
C THR A 233 36.69 -27.69 8.56
N SER A 234 37.77 -27.69 7.80
CA SER A 234 38.32 -28.89 7.17
C SER A 234 38.94 -29.79 8.24
N PRO A 235 38.67 -31.11 8.21
CA PRO A 235 39.68 -32.09 8.57
C PRO A 235 40.01 -32.97 7.35
N GLU A 236 41.27 -33.37 7.28
CA GLU A 236 41.93 -34.02 6.16
C GLU A 236 41.40 -35.43 5.81
N SER A 237 41.49 -35.74 4.49
CA SER A 237 41.73 -37.02 3.81
C SER A 237 40.86 -38.27 4.11
N HIS A 238 40.25 -38.84 3.05
CA HIS A 238 40.51 -40.19 2.49
C HIS A 238 39.51 -40.56 1.35
N THR A 239 40.05 -40.81 0.16
CA THR A 239 39.65 -41.69 -0.99
C THR A 239 38.18 -41.91 -1.45
N PRO A 240 37.96 -42.18 -2.77
CA PRO A 240 36.66 -42.05 -3.42
C PRO A 240 35.85 -43.35 -3.41
N ALA A 241 34.55 -43.25 -3.17
CA ALA A 241 33.58 -44.29 -3.50
C ALA A 241 32.28 -43.66 -4.00
N SER A 242 31.82 -44.17 -5.13
CA SER A 242 30.57 -43.85 -5.80
C SER A 242 29.36 -44.11 -4.91
N GLU A 243 28.40 -43.18 -4.86
CA GLU A 243 27.00 -43.52 -4.65
C GLU A 243 26.08 -42.39 -5.14
N ALA A 244 25.26 -42.78 -6.12
CA ALA A 244 23.94 -42.29 -6.48
C ALA A 244 23.61 -40.78 -6.37
N ASP A 245 23.38 -40.20 -7.55
CA ASP A 245 22.50 -39.07 -7.83
C ASP A 245 21.37 -38.94 -6.80
N GLN A 246 21.48 -37.97 -5.88
CA GLN A 246 20.34 -37.48 -5.13
C GLN A 246 19.49 -36.66 -6.09
N VAL A 247 18.55 -37.35 -6.74
CA VAL A 247 17.45 -36.76 -7.48
C VAL A 247 16.80 -35.70 -6.59
N LEU A 248 17.04 -34.43 -6.91
CA LEU A 248 16.31 -33.28 -6.38
C LEU A 248 14.83 -33.55 -6.62
N ARG A 249 14.10 -33.98 -5.57
CA ARG A 249 12.65 -34.09 -5.61
C ARG A 249 12.09 -32.70 -5.83
N TYR A 250 11.56 -32.47 -7.02
CA TYR A 250 10.80 -31.29 -7.37
C TYR A 250 9.60 -31.14 -6.43
N THR A 251 9.60 -30.07 -5.63
CA THR A 251 8.46 -29.64 -4.83
C THR A 251 7.68 -28.62 -5.64
N GLU A 252 6.43 -28.94 -5.96
CA GLU A 252 5.54 -28.09 -6.76
C GLU A 252 5.29 -26.75 -6.03
N PRO A 253 5.39 -25.59 -6.72
CA PRO A 253 5.19 -24.30 -6.08
C PRO A 253 3.73 -24.11 -5.68
N VAL A 254 3.48 -24.05 -4.37
CA VAL A 254 2.14 -23.82 -3.79
C VAL A 254 1.78 -22.33 -3.88
N SER A 255 0.60 -22.04 -4.41
CA SER A 255 0.10 -20.70 -4.65
C SER A 255 -0.42 -20.04 -3.36
N GLU A 256 -0.20 -18.73 -3.18
CA GLU A 256 -0.61 -17.91 -2.02
C GLU A 256 -2.11 -18.05 -1.69
N GLY A 257 -2.45 -18.83 -0.66
CA GLY A 257 -3.83 -19.01 -0.17
C GLY A 257 -4.20 -20.44 0.30
N GLU A 258 -3.27 -21.40 0.31
CA GLU A 258 -3.41 -22.71 0.97
C GLU A 258 -2.42 -22.80 2.16
N GLU A 259 -2.33 -21.76 2.99
CA GLU A 259 -1.28 -21.68 4.01
C GLU A 259 -1.47 -22.60 5.23
N ASP A 260 -2.64 -23.24 5.40
CA ASP A 260 -2.99 -23.93 6.65
C ASP A 260 -2.85 -25.46 6.63
N GLU A 261 -2.48 -26.12 5.53
CA GLU A 261 -2.30 -27.58 5.54
C GLU A 261 -0.85 -28.00 5.27
N MET A 262 -0.18 -28.33 6.38
CA MET A 262 1.02 -29.18 6.50
C MET A 262 2.30 -28.67 5.80
N ARG A 263 2.98 -27.69 6.44
CA ARG A 263 4.37 -27.35 6.14
C ARG A 263 5.34 -28.28 6.88
N ASP A 264 6.32 -28.82 6.16
CA ASP A 264 7.56 -29.32 6.78
C ASP A 264 8.44 -28.12 7.08
N TYR A 265 8.59 -27.78 8.36
CA TYR A 265 9.36 -26.63 8.80
C TYR A 265 10.84 -27.02 8.92
N GLY A 266 11.65 -26.60 7.95
CA GLY A 266 13.10 -26.57 8.12
C GLY A 266 13.49 -25.50 9.13
N VAL A 267 13.80 -25.89 10.37
CA VAL A 267 14.33 -24.98 11.40
C VAL A 267 15.78 -24.61 11.04
N ALA A 268 16.08 -23.31 10.96
CA ALA A 268 17.45 -22.82 10.78
C ALA A 268 18.30 -23.25 11.99
N ARG A 269 19.36 -24.04 11.74
CA ARG A 269 20.14 -24.72 12.79
C ARG A 269 21.16 -23.85 13.53
N ASP A 270 21.37 -22.59 13.11
CA ASP A 270 22.44 -21.76 13.68
C ASP A 270 21.98 -20.32 13.94
N GLU A 271 21.35 -20.10 15.10
CA GLU A 271 21.02 -18.75 15.59
C GLU A 271 22.12 -18.17 16.50
N VAL A 272 23.03 -19.00 17.01
CA VAL A 272 24.02 -18.62 18.04
C VAL A 272 25.09 -17.67 17.49
N GLY A 273 25.49 -17.85 16.23
CA GLY A 273 26.49 -16.98 15.58
C GLY A 273 25.93 -15.62 15.14
N ILE A 274 24.60 -15.45 15.12
CA ILE A 274 23.92 -14.31 14.49
C ILE A 274 23.90 -13.07 15.42
N ALA A 275 23.85 -13.26 16.73
CA ALA A 275 23.46 -12.20 17.67
C ALA A 275 24.62 -11.48 18.39
N ARG A 276 25.87 -11.96 18.30
CA ARG A 276 27.01 -11.49 19.14
C ARG A 276 26.64 -11.35 20.64
N LEU A 277 25.75 -12.19 21.15
CA LEU A 277 25.50 -12.32 22.58
C LEU A 277 26.44 -13.35 23.19
N ASP A 278 26.70 -13.22 24.49
CA ASP A 278 27.48 -14.18 25.28
C ASP A 278 26.97 -15.62 25.06
N THR A 279 27.88 -16.54 24.75
CA THR A 279 27.57 -17.90 24.28
C THR A 279 26.76 -18.70 25.31
N ASN A 280 26.97 -18.41 26.59
CA ASN A 280 26.24 -19.04 27.69
C ASN A 280 24.78 -18.56 27.77
N ALA A 281 24.52 -17.27 27.53
CA ALA A 281 23.17 -16.71 27.55
C ALA A 281 22.33 -17.17 26.35
N ALA A 282 22.94 -17.28 25.16
CA ALA A 282 22.27 -17.81 23.97
C ALA A 282 21.89 -19.29 24.13
N ALA A 283 22.75 -20.10 24.75
CA ALA A 283 22.48 -21.50 25.03
C ALA A 283 21.32 -21.70 26.01
N GLU A 284 21.20 -20.85 27.04
CA GLU A 284 20.07 -20.88 27.97
C GLU A 284 18.74 -20.50 27.30
N VAL A 285 18.73 -19.47 26.44
CA VAL A 285 17.53 -19.07 25.69
C VAL A 285 17.09 -20.15 24.71
N ILE A 286 18.03 -20.83 24.03
CA ILE A 286 17.73 -21.95 23.13
C ILE A 286 17.14 -23.13 23.92
N LYS A 287 17.70 -23.44 25.09
CA LYS A 287 17.20 -24.51 25.95
C LYS A 287 15.81 -24.20 26.49
N GLN A 288 15.55 -22.95 26.88
CA GLN A 288 14.21 -22.49 27.30
C GLN A 288 13.20 -22.59 26.15
N ARG A 289 13.58 -22.16 24.94
CA ARG A 289 12.73 -22.24 23.76
C ARG A 289 12.43 -23.69 23.35
N GLN A 290 13.42 -24.57 23.42
CA GLN A 290 13.23 -26.01 23.16
C GLN A 290 12.29 -26.64 24.20
N ALA A 291 12.45 -26.31 25.48
CA ALA A 291 11.56 -26.77 26.53
C ALA A 291 10.12 -26.25 26.38
N GLU A 292 9.94 -24.99 25.95
CA GLU A 292 8.62 -24.44 25.63
C GLU A 292 7.97 -25.11 24.42
N PHE A 293 8.76 -25.39 23.38
CA PHE A 293 8.28 -26.08 22.19
C PHE A 293 7.87 -27.53 22.52
N GLU A 294 8.65 -28.24 23.33
CA GLU A 294 8.28 -29.56 23.84
C GLU A 294 7.02 -29.50 24.72
N ARG A 295 6.88 -28.47 25.57
CA ARG A 295 5.68 -28.26 26.40
C ARG A 295 4.44 -28.04 25.53
N GLN A 296 4.52 -27.18 24.52
CA GLN A 296 3.42 -26.93 23.57
C GLN A 296 3.07 -28.20 22.79
N LYS A 297 4.05 -28.96 22.33
CA LYS A 297 3.82 -30.23 21.62
C LYS A 297 3.17 -31.28 22.52
N LEU A 298 3.52 -31.29 23.81
CA LEU A 298 2.88 -32.16 24.80
C LEU A 298 1.44 -31.73 25.10
N GLU A 299 1.18 -30.42 25.21
CA GLU A 299 -0.15 -29.84 25.39
C GLU A 299 -1.05 -30.09 24.17
N GLU A 300 -0.52 -29.99 22.95
CA GLU A 300 -1.24 -30.35 21.71
C GLU A 300 -1.52 -31.85 21.62
N MET A 301 -0.56 -32.70 22.00
CA MET A 301 -0.80 -34.15 22.08
C MET A 301 -1.82 -34.52 23.15
N GLN A 302 -1.89 -33.78 24.27
CA GLN A 302 -2.89 -33.99 25.32
C GLN A 302 -4.28 -33.49 24.89
N LYS A 303 -4.37 -32.34 24.22
CA LYS A 303 -5.63 -31.83 23.63
C LYS A 303 -6.14 -32.72 22.51
N GLY A 304 -5.24 -33.26 21.68
CA GLY A 304 -5.58 -34.24 20.64
C GLY A 304 -6.11 -35.56 21.22
N LYS A 305 -5.55 -36.03 22.34
CA LYS A 305 -5.99 -37.26 23.01
C LYS A 305 -7.30 -37.12 23.81
N GLN A 306 -7.64 -35.92 24.30
CA GLN A 306 -8.91 -35.68 24.99
C GLN A 306 -10.14 -35.61 24.07
N SER A 307 -9.95 -35.46 22.75
CA SER A 307 -11.07 -35.42 21.78
C SER A 307 -11.65 -36.80 21.43
N THR A 308 -11.08 -37.89 21.94
CA THR A 308 -11.54 -39.27 21.67
C THR A 308 -11.50 -40.17 22.92
N SER A 309 -12.35 -39.90 23.91
CA SER A 309 -12.84 -40.97 24.80
C SER A 309 -14.16 -40.59 25.50
N GLY A 310 -15.27 -41.12 24.96
CA GLY A 310 -16.43 -41.68 25.68
C GLY A 310 -17.10 -40.89 26.81
N GLY A 311 -18.34 -40.46 26.58
CA GLY A 311 -19.25 -40.03 27.64
C GLY A 311 -19.84 -41.18 28.47
N ARG A 312 -20.15 -40.90 29.74
CA ARG A 312 -21.26 -41.50 30.51
C ARG A 312 -21.66 -40.60 31.70
N LEU A 313 -22.97 -40.41 31.89
CA LEU A 313 -23.67 -39.55 32.86
C LEU A 313 -23.56 -40.01 34.32
N THR A 314 -23.65 -39.07 35.29
CA THR A 314 -24.61 -39.08 36.44
C THR A 314 -24.76 -37.69 37.13
N SER A 315 -25.99 -37.13 37.05
CA SER A 315 -26.84 -36.37 38.02
C SER A 315 -26.33 -35.23 38.95
N ALA A 316 -26.71 -33.97 38.61
CA ALA A 316 -27.58 -32.93 39.27
C ALA A 316 -27.45 -32.58 40.79
N PRO A 317 -27.93 -31.40 41.31
CA PRO A 317 -28.75 -30.33 40.68
C PRO A 317 -28.35 -28.84 40.95
N GLU A 318 -29.01 -27.94 40.20
CA GLU A 318 -29.07 -26.46 40.30
C GLU A 318 -29.78 -25.95 41.60
N PRO A 319 -29.79 -24.62 41.90
CA PRO A 319 -30.85 -23.71 41.36
C PRO A 319 -30.32 -22.33 40.90
N GLU A 320 -30.79 -21.83 39.74
CA GLU A 320 -31.84 -20.81 39.51
C GLU A 320 -31.47 -19.33 39.76
N LEU A 321 -31.27 -18.64 38.62
CA LEU A 321 -31.83 -17.37 38.15
C LEU A 321 -32.35 -16.31 39.14
N ALA A 322 -31.85 -15.06 38.96
CA ALA A 322 -32.63 -13.83 39.07
C ALA A 322 -31.98 -12.70 38.25
N ASP A 323 -32.57 -12.45 37.08
CA ASP A 323 -33.08 -11.18 36.55
C ASP A 323 -32.38 -9.81 36.77
N ASP A 324 -32.42 -9.08 35.66
CA ASP A 324 -32.67 -7.64 35.44
C ASP A 324 -31.54 -6.58 35.40
N GLU A 325 -31.40 -6.08 34.15
CA GLU A 325 -31.52 -4.69 33.70
C GLU A 325 -30.53 -3.59 34.16
N ASP A 326 -29.88 -3.04 33.12
CA ASP A 326 -29.67 -1.62 32.79
C ASP A 326 -28.75 -0.66 33.59
N ASP A 327 -28.18 0.24 32.77
CA ASP A 327 -27.67 1.59 33.02
C ASP A 327 -26.17 1.89 33.31
N GLU A 328 -25.56 2.44 32.25
CA GLU A 328 -24.93 3.77 32.16
C GLU A 328 -23.88 4.28 33.19
N ARG A 329 -22.76 4.77 32.61
CA ARG A 329 -21.98 5.99 32.97
C ARG A 329 -21.01 5.99 34.18
N THR A 330 -19.73 5.81 33.83
CA THR A 330 -18.56 6.63 34.25
C THR A 330 -18.20 6.68 35.77
N PRO A 331 -17.14 7.39 36.21
CA PRO A 331 -15.79 6.81 36.39
C PRO A 331 -15.21 7.07 37.80
N PHE A 332 -14.54 6.11 38.45
CA PHE A 332 -13.82 6.42 39.69
C PHE A 332 -12.43 5.76 39.83
N LEU A 333 -11.42 6.61 39.62
CA LEU A 333 -10.23 6.81 40.45
C LEU A 333 -10.00 5.80 41.59
N ARG A 334 -9.02 4.89 41.40
CA ARG A 334 -8.39 4.17 42.50
C ARG A 334 -7.02 4.77 42.81
N ARG A 335 -7.01 5.58 43.87
CA ARG A 335 -5.84 6.10 44.60
C ARG A 335 -4.95 4.94 45.06
N ARG A 336 -3.67 4.93 44.69
CA ARG A 336 -2.65 4.06 45.33
C ARG A 336 -1.44 4.88 45.78
N ARG A 337 -0.96 4.47 46.96
CA ARG A 337 -0.04 5.11 47.90
C ARG A 337 1.38 5.32 47.37
N SER A 338 1.99 6.35 47.93
CA SER A 338 3.36 6.83 47.83
C SER A 338 4.45 5.84 48.27
N SER A 339 5.52 5.76 47.48
CA SER A 339 6.89 5.45 47.91
C SER A 339 7.90 6.28 47.09
N GLN A 340 9.02 6.63 47.73
CA GLN A 340 9.99 7.67 47.37
C GLN A 340 10.82 7.44 46.08
N PRO A 341 11.50 8.47 45.55
CA PRO A 341 11.94 8.53 44.17
C PRO A 341 13.34 7.92 43.96
N SER A 342 13.48 7.06 42.97
CA SER A 342 14.78 6.71 42.38
C SER A 342 15.10 7.69 41.24
N GLU A 343 16.32 8.23 41.28
CA GLU A 343 16.83 9.21 40.32
C GLU A 343 16.81 8.66 38.90
N ARG A 344 16.09 9.33 38.01
CA ARG A 344 16.15 9.10 36.56
C ARG A 344 17.24 9.98 35.96
N PRO A 345 18.05 9.50 35.00
CA PRO A 345 18.96 10.37 34.26
C PRO A 345 18.13 11.44 33.52
N LYS A 346 18.61 12.68 33.56
CA LYS A 346 17.94 13.88 33.02
C LYS A 346 17.67 13.72 31.51
N GLY A 347 16.48 13.23 31.17
CA GLY A 347 15.93 13.29 29.83
C GLY A 347 15.55 14.73 29.46
N LEU A 348 15.76 15.08 28.20
CA LEU A 348 15.41 16.38 27.62
C LEU A 348 13.92 16.67 27.85
N SER A 349 13.60 17.72 28.61
CA SER A 349 12.24 18.21 28.75
C SER A 349 11.82 18.90 27.46
N ILE A 350 11.03 18.19 26.64
CA ILE A 350 10.44 18.73 25.42
C ILE A 350 9.16 19.47 25.81
N ASN A 351 9.09 20.76 25.46
CA ASN A 351 7.92 21.58 25.66
C ASN A 351 6.97 21.39 24.45
N PRO A 352 5.77 20.81 24.62
CA PRO A 352 4.92 20.34 23.50
C PRO A 352 4.26 21.45 22.67
N LEU A 353 4.54 22.72 22.97
CA LEU A 353 3.97 23.89 22.29
C LEU A 353 5.01 24.68 21.46
N ALA A 354 6.27 24.21 21.39
CA ALA A 354 7.31 24.91 20.64
C ALA A 354 7.27 24.59 19.14
N PRO A 355 7.39 25.60 18.24
CA PRO A 355 7.44 25.38 16.80
C PRO A 355 8.72 24.66 16.37
N SER A 356 8.58 23.73 15.42
CA SER A 356 9.58 22.72 15.01
C SER A 356 10.99 23.24 14.68
N LYS A 357 11.13 24.50 14.24
CA LYS A 357 12.43 25.11 13.91
C LYS A 357 13.33 25.35 15.13
N ALA A 358 12.77 25.44 16.34
CA ALA A 358 13.53 25.65 17.56
C ALA A 358 14.17 24.35 18.10
N PHE A 359 13.55 23.20 17.79
CA PHE A 359 14.02 21.88 18.22
C PHE A 359 15.32 21.47 17.50
N ASP A 360 15.39 21.70 16.18
CA ASP A 360 16.57 21.36 15.37
C ASP A 360 17.84 22.12 15.77
N LYS A 361 17.71 23.39 16.15
CA LYS A 361 18.88 24.21 16.53
C LYS A 361 19.50 23.76 17.85
N ASN A 362 18.66 23.43 18.83
CA ASN A 362 19.12 22.94 20.13
C ASN A 362 19.76 21.55 19.99
N PHE A 363 19.18 20.67 19.17
CA PHE A 363 19.74 19.34 18.89
C PHE A 363 21.09 19.43 18.16
N LYS A 364 21.21 20.28 17.15
CA LYS A 364 22.44 20.48 16.38
C LYS A 364 23.56 21.09 17.24
N SER A 365 23.23 22.03 18.13
CA SER A 365 24.20 22.61 19.08
C SER A 365 24.67 21.61 20.14
N ALA A 366 23.82 20.66 20.54
CA ALA A 366 24.16 19.62 21.51
C ALA A 366 25.04 18.52 20.90
N LEU A 367 24.90 18.26 19.59
CA LEU A 367 25.76 17.33 18.85
C LEU A 367 27.19 17.87 18.73
N ASN A 368 27.33 19.17 18.41
CA ASN A 368 28.64 19.82 18.31
C ASN A 368 29.37 19.94 19.66
N LYS A 369 28.64 19.96 20.78
CA LYS A 369 29.23 20.07 22.12
C LYS A 369 29.77 18.75 22.68
N ARG A 370 29.54 17.62 21.98
CA ARG A 370 30.00 16.28 22.36
C ARG A 370 31.26 15.82 21.63
N GLY A 371 31.84 16.65 20.76
CA GLY A 371 33.12 16.40 20.10
C GLY A 371 34.23 17.29 20.66
N GLY A 372 35.12 16.73 21.47
CA GLY A 372 36.39 17.28 21.97
C GLY A 372 36.91 16.33 23.07
N ASP A 373 38.15 15.83 23.13
CA ASP A 373 39.43 16.12 22.47
C ASP A 373 40.19 14.79 22.23
N ILE A 374 40.92 14.63 21.12
CA ILE A 374 42.07 13.69 20.97
C ILE A 374 43.13 14.40 20.10
N PRO A 375 44.45 14.32 20.42
CA PRO A 375 45.47 15.25 19.92
C PRO A 375 45.99 14.94 18.51
N GLU A 376 46.54 15.98 17.88
CA GLU A 376 47.18 16.05 16.57
C GLU A 376 48.24 14.96 16.32
N GLY A 377 48.08 14.24 15.22
CA GLY A 377 49.11 13.49 14.53
C GLY A 377 49.00 13.78 13.04
N ASP A 378 50.04 14.40 12.48
CA ASP A 378 50.13 14.78 11.08
C ASP A 378 50.18 13.54 10.18
N GLU A 379 49.07 13.20 9.53
CA GLU A 379 49.08 12.38 8.31
C GLU A 379 48.20 13.07 7.25
N GLN A 380 48.87 13.51 6.18
CA GLN A 380 48.27 14.05 4.98
C GLN A 380 47.42 12.96 4.30
N GLU A 381 46.10 13.10 4.38
CA GLU A 381 45.18 12.43 3.46
C GLU A 381 44.41 13.50 2.68
N ASP A 382 44.55 13.44 1.35
CA ASP A 382 43.81 14.24 0.40
C ASP A 382 42.30 13.96 0.53
N GLU A 383 41.58 14.81 1.26
CA GLU A 383 40.12 14.82 1.23
C GLU A 383 39.62 15.32 -0.13
N ALA A 384 39.39 14.39 -1.05
CA ALA A 384 38.47 14.59 -2.15
C ALA A 384 37.07 14.80 -1.56
N VAL A 385 36.65 16.06 -1.49
CA VAL A 385 35.29 16.46 -1.12
C VAL A 385 34.32 15.82 -2.12
N ALA A 386 33.74 14.68 -1.74
CA ALA A 386 32.62 14.10 -2.45
C ALA A 386 31.43 15.07 -2.32
N GLU A 387 31.21 15.85 -3.39
CA GLU A 387 29.97 16.59 -3.59
C GLU A 387 28.81 15.63 -3.39
N ARG A 388 28.01 15.86 -2.34
CA ARG A 388 26.75 15.16 -2.16
C ARG A 388 25.84 15.61 -3.29
N GLU A 389 25.77 14.83 -4.36
CA GLU A 389 24.76 14.99 -5.39
C GLU A 389 23.38 14.95 -4.71
N GLU A 390 22.73 16.11 -4.66
CA GLU A 390 21.31 16.20 -4.31
C GLU A 390 20.55 15.23 -5.21
N THR A 391 19.67 14.44 -4.61
CA THR A 391 18.80 13.53 -5.32
C THR A 391 17.97 14.35 -6.32
N GLU A 392 18.32 14.31 -7.60
CA GLU A 392 17.66 15.12 -8.62
C GLU A 392 16.30 14.49 -8.91
N TYR A 393 15.26 15.00 -8.25
CA TYR A 393 13.88 14.66 -8.60
C TYR A 393 13.59 15.21 -9.99
N VAL A 394 13.66 14.36 -11.03
CA VAL A 394 13.24 14.71 -12.39
C VAL A 394 11.74 15.02 -12.37
N ARG A 395 11.40 16.29 -12.21
CA ARG A 395 9.99 16.75 -12.13
C ARG A 395 9.30 16.79 -13.50
N HIS A 396 10.07 16.75 -14.59
CA HIS A 396 9.58 16.93 -15.95
C HIS A 396 10.05 15.76 -16.81
N PHE A 397 9.15 14.84 -17.10
CA PHE A 397 9.38 13.76 -18.06
C PHE A 397 8.38 13.86 -19.21
N ILE A 398 8.88 13.77 -20.44
CA ILE A 398 8.08 13.87 -21.66
C ILE A 398 7.82 12.45 -22.16
N ALA A 399 6.55 12.04 -22.17
CA ALA A 399 6.15 10.77 -22.77
C ALA A 399 6.49 10.74 -24.28
N GLN A 400 6.70 9.54 -24.82
CA GLN A 400 6.84 9.39 -26.28
C GLN A 400 5.63 10.01 -27.01
N PRO A 401 5.84 10.62 -28.19
CA PRO A 401 4.77 11.34 -28.91
C PRO A 401 3.50 10.49 -29.04
N GLY A 402 2.37 11.01 -28.52
CA GLY A 402 1.05 10.35 -28.60
C GLY A 402 0.63 9.52 -27.38
N LYS A 403 1.52 9.22 -26.42
CA LYS A 403 1.16 8.44 -25.20
C LYS A 403 0.96 9.32 -23.98
N LYS A 404 -0.03 8.99 -23.13
CA LYS A 404 -0.32 9.71 -21.88
C LYS A 404 0.16 8.90 -20.68
N ILE A 405 0.80 9.55 -19.72
CA ILE A 405 1.25 8.90 -18.48
C ILE A 405 0.09 8.89 -17.49
N ALA A 406 -0.31 7.71 -17.06
CA ALA A 406 -1.30 7.55 -16.00
C ALA A 406 -0.59 7.61 -14.63
N VAL A 407 -0.61 8.79 -14.01
CA VAL A 407 -0.22 8.95 -12.61
C VAL A 407 -1.48 8.80 -11.76
N PRO A 408 -1.58 7.79 -10.88
CA PRO A 408 -2.74 7.65 -10.02
C PRO A 408 -2.78 8.82 -9.02
N VAL A 409 -3.70 9.76 -9.22
CA VAL A 409 -3.89 10.89 -8.30
C VAL A 409 -4.83 10.49 -7.18
N ARG A 410 -4.30 10.44 -5.95
CA ARG A 410 -5.10 10.25 -4.75
C ARG A 410 -5.83 11.55 -4.43
N VAL A 411 -7.14 11.57 -4.63
CA VAL A 411 -7.99 12.64 -4.11
C VAL A 411 -8.56 12.19 -2.77
N GLU A 412 -8.12 12.83 -1.69
CA GLU A 412 -8.65 12.54 -0.36
C GLU A 412 -10.04 13.19 -0.17
N PRO A 413 -10.96 12.55 0.57
CA PRO A 413 -12.27 13.12 0.88
C PRO A 413 -12.20 14.52 1.52
N LYS A 414 -11.13 14.80 2.28
CA LYS A 414 -10.88 16.12 2.89
C LYS A 414 -10.83 17.25 1.86
N VAL A 415 -10.47 16.97 0.61
CA VAL A 415 -10.39 17.98 -0.46
C VAL A 415 -11.78 18.44 -0.89
N TYR A 416 -12.77 17.55 -0.87
CA TYR A 416 -14.18 17.91 -1.10
C TYR A 416 -14.69 18.85 0.00
N PHE A 417 -14.44 18.50 1.26
CA PHE A 417 -14.79 19.36 2.40
C PHE A 417 -14.02 20.70 2.40
N ALA A 418 -12.78 20.71 1.90
CA ALA A 418 -12.03 21.94 1.73
C ALA A 418 -12.68 22.85 0.67
N ASN A 419 -13.12 22.29 -0.47
CA ASN A 419 -13.83 23.04 -1.50
C ASN A 419 -15.16 23.61 -0.98
N GLU A 420 -15.93 22.81 -0.25
CA GLU A 420 -17.17 23.24 0.40
C GLU A 420 -16.92 24.36 1.42
N ARG A 421 -15.89 24.22 2.26
CA ARG A 421 -15.50 25.27 3.22
C ARG A 421 -15.16 26.57 2.50
N THR A 422 -14.40 26.52 1.41
CA THR A 422 -14.07 27.71 0.63
C THR A 422 -15.32 28.35 0.03
N PHE A 423 -16.25 27.56 -0.51
CA PHE A 423 -17.53 28.06 -1.01
C PHE A 423 -18.37 28.75 0.09
N LEU A 424 -18.48 28.13 1.27
CA LEU A 424 -19.19 28.71 2.41
C LEU A 424 -18.55 30.03 2.88
N LYS A 425 -17.22 30.15 2.82
CA LYS A 425 -16.52 31.40 3.16
C LYS A 425 -16.83 32.51 2.16
N TRP A 426 -16.88 32.19 0.87
CA TRP A 426 -17.28 33.14 -0.16
C TRP A 426 -18.74 33.59 0.00
N LEU A 427 -19.64 32.65 0.31
CA LEU A 427 -21.05 32.96 0.56
C LEU A 427 -21.22 33.86 1.81
N GLN A 428 -20.50 33.54 2.89
CA GLN A 428 -20.48 34.37 4.11
C GLN A 428 -20.05 35.81 3.81
N PHE A 429 -19.02 36.01 2.97
CA PHE A 429 -18.56 37.34 2.59
C PHE A 429 -19.60 38.08 1.73
N ALA A 430 -20.22 37.41 0.77
CA ALA A 430 -21.26 38.01 -0.05
C ALA A 430 -22.48 38.43 0.78
N VAL A 431 -22.90 37.60 1.74
CA VAL A 431 -23.97 37.92 2.70
C VAL A 431 -23.58 39.14 3.54
N MET A 432 -22.33 39.24 4.02
CA MET A 432 -21.86 40.41 4.76
C MET A 432 -21.96 41.71 3.95
N ILE A 433 -21.55 41.69 2.66
CA ILE A 433 -21.73 42.84 1.76
C ILE A 433 -23.22 43.18 1.58
N GLY A 434 -24.07 42.17 1.41
CA GLY A 434 -25.52 42.36 1.28
C GLY A 434 -26.16 42.95 2.54
N THR A 435 -25.69 42.55 3.73
CA THR A 435 -26.10 43.14 5.01
C THR A 435 -25.68 44.60 5.08
N VAL A 436 -24.44 44.95 4.69
CA VAL A 436 -23.98 46.34 4.64
C VAL A 436 -24.87 47.18 3.71
N ALA A 437 -25.20 46.66 2.53
CA ALA A 437 -26.11 47.33 1.60
C ALA A 437 -27.51 47.56 2.21
N THR A 438 -28.06 46.55 2.87
CA THR A 438 -29.36 46.63 3.54
C THR A 438 -29.34 47.62 4.71
N THR A 439 -28.28 47.63 5.51
CA THR A 439 -28.14 48.59 6.61
C THR A 439 -28.03 50.02 6.10
N LEU A 440 -27.36 50.24 4.97
CA LEU A 440 -27.23 51.55 4.36
C LEU A 440 -28.59 52.10 3.91
N LEU A 441 -29.47 51.24 3.39
CA LEU A 441 -30.86 51.63 3.07
C LEU A 441 -31.71 51.91 4.31
N ASN A 442 -31.55 51.12 5.38
CA ASN A 442 -32.36 51.27 6.59
C ASN A 442 -32.06 52.57 7.34
N PHE A 443 -30.78 52.96 7.41
CA PHE A 443 -30.34 54.18 8.09
C PHE A 443 -30.31 55.43 7.21
N SER A 444 -30.70 55.32 5.94
CA SER A 444 -30.73 56.47 5.02
C SER A 444 -31.97 57.33 5.26
N LYS A 445 -31.81 58.66 5.16
CA LYS A 445 -32.93 59.61 5.30
C LYS A 445 -33.82 59.54 4.05
N PRO A 446 -35.14 59.74 4.17
CA PRO A 446 -36.03 59.83 3.02
C PRO A 446 -35.59 60.97 2.08
N GLY A 447 -35.17 60.63 0.85
CA GLY A 447 -34.72 61.59 -0.17
C GLY A 447 -33.21 61.62 -0.45
N ASP A 448 -32.39 60.80 0.23
CA ASP A 448 -30.95 60.67 -0.03
C ASP A 448 -30.70 59.74 -1.24
N ASN A 449 -30.44 60.35 -2.40
CA ASN A 449 -30.19 59.64 -3.65
C ASN A 449 -28.84 58.90 -3.63
N VAL A 450 -27.84 59.42 -2.91
CA VAL A 450 -26.48 58.85 -2.86
C VAL A 450 -26.46 57.54 -2.09
N ALA A 451 -27.18 57.47 -0.97
CA ALA A 451 -27.34 56.22 -0.24
C ALA A 451 -28.07 55.15 -1.07
N PHE A 452 -29.10 55.55 -1.82
CA PHE A 452 -29.84 54.64 -2.68
C PHE A 452 -28.96 54.04 -3.79
N TYR A 453 -28.22 54.86 -4.54
CA TYR A 453 -27.31 54.37 -5.58
C TYR A 453 -26.16 53.53 -5.01
N SER A 454 -25.63 53.88 -3.84
CA SER A 454 -24.56 53.13 -3.19
C SER A 454 -25.02 51.74 -2.74
N ALA A 455 -26.24 51.62 -2.20
CA ALA A 455 -26.83 50.34 -1.86
C ALA A 455 -27.04 49.43 -3.09
N ILE A 456 -27.42 50.01 -4.24
CA ILE A 456 -27.50 49.26 -5.51
C ILE A 456 -26.12 48.73 -5.93
N CYS A 457 -25.06 49.53 -5.82
CA CYS A 457 -23.70 49.08 -6.12
C CYS A 457 -23.24 47.94 -5.20
N PHE A 458 -23.51 48.03 -3.88
CA PHE A 458 -23.15 46.96 -2.94
C PHE A 458 -23.98 45.69 -3.11
N THR A 459 -25.28 45.79 -3.41
CA THR A 459 -26.12 44.61 -3.72
C THR A 459 -25.66 43.92 -5.00
N PHE A 460 -25.30 44.69 -6.04
CA PHE A 460 -24.74 44.13 -7.27
C PHE A 460 -23.39 43.42 -7.02
N ALA A 461 -22.50 44.02 -6.22
CA ALA A 461 -21.24 43.40 -5.82
C ALA A 461 -21.45 42.08 -5.04
N SER A 462 -22.45 42.04 -4.15
CA SER A 462 -22.83 40.82 -3.43
C SER A 462 -23.33 39.72 -4.38
N LEU A 463 -24.19 40.05 -5.35
CA LEU A 463 -24.69 39.09 -6.34
C LEU A 463 -23.57 38.54 -7.22
N LEU A 464 -22.63 39.38 -7.66
CA LEU A 464 -21.45 38.95 -8.41
C LEU A 464 -20.57 38.00 -7.59
N ALA A 465 -20.37 38.28 -6.29
CA ALA A 465 -19.61 37.41 -5.40
C ALA A 465 -20.28 36.03 -5.24
N ILE A 466 -21.61 35.97 -5.12
CA ILE A 466 -22.37 34.71 -5.06
C ILE A 466 -22.22 33.92 -6.36
N ALA A 467 -22.41 34.58 -7.51
CA ALA A 467 -22.29 33.94 -8.82
C ALA A 467 -20.88 33.38 -9.04
N TYR A 468 -19.84 34.17 -8.73
CA TYR A 468 -18.45 33.74 -8.83
C TYR A 468 -18.16 32.52 -7.94
N ALA A 469 -18.60 32.55 -6.68
CA ALA A 469 -18.43 31.45 -5.75
C ALA A 469 -19.08 30.15 -6.24
N GLY A 470 -20.30 30.24 -6.78
CA GLY A 470 -21.01 29.10 -7.35
C GLY A 470 -20.30 28.51 -8.58
N VAL A 471 -19.87 29.36 -9.51
CA VAL A 471 -19.16 28.93 -10.73
C VAL A 471 -17.84 28.24 -10.38
N ILE A 472 -17.02 28.83 -9.50
CA ILE A 472 -15.75 28.23 -9.08
C ILE A 472 -15.98 26.93 -8.31
N PHE A 473 -17.00 26.86 -7.44
CA PHE A 473 -17.33 25.63 -6.72
C PHE A 473 -17.66 24.48 -7.67
N VAL A 474 -18.52 24.72 -8.68
CA VAL A 474 -18.92 23.70 -9.66
C VAL A 474 -17.73 23.28 -10.53
N ILE A 475 -16.94 24.24 -11.04
CA ILE A 475 -15.74 23.93 -11.84
C ILE A 475 -14.77 23.07 -11.02
N ARG A 476 -14.52 23.42 -9.75
CA ARG A 476 -13.65 22.64 -8.86
C ARG A 476 -14.23 21.27 -8.55
N ALA A 477 -15.52 21.15 -8.29
CA ALA A 477 -16.17 19.86 -8.02
C ALA A 477 -16.10 18.92 -9.24
N LEU A 478 -16.33 19.44 -10.45
CA LEU A 478 -16.22 18.67 -11.68
C LEU A 478 -14.78 18.23 -11.96
N LYS A 479 -13.80 19.12 -11.79
CA LYS A 479 -12.37 18.80 -11.95
C LYS A 479 -11.87 17.80 -10.90
N LEU A 480 -12.38 17.89 -9.67
CA LEU A 480 -12.06 16.95 -8.60
C LEU A 480 -12.62 15.55 -8.89
N ARG A 481 -13.78 15.47 -9.55
CA ARG A 481 -14.37 14.22 -10.05
C ARG A 481 -13.56 13.59 -11.17
N THR A 482 -13.01 14.39 -12.08
CA THR A 482 -12.17 13.89 -13.20
C THR A 482 -10.74 13.56 -12.79
N ARG A 483 -10.35 13.82 -11.53
CA ARG A 483 -9.02 13.49 -10.95
C ARG A 483 -7.83 14.05 -11.75
N GLU A 484 -8.03 15.14 -12.47
CA GLU A 484 -6.95 15.77 -13.24
C GLU A 484 -6.04 16.60 -12.33
N VAL A 485 -4.72 16.45 -12.51
CA VAL A 485 -3.70 17.30 -11.87
C VAL A 485 -3.74 18.67 -12.53
N SER A 486 -4.73 19.48 -12.18
CA SER A 486 -4.90 20.82 -12.74
C SER A 486 -4.51 21.88 -11.71
N GLU A 487 -3.70 22.84 -12.13
CA GLU A 487 -3.17 24.00 -11.38
C GLU A 487 -4.26 24.91 -10.74
N TRP A 488 -5.53 24.68 -11.04
CA TRP A 488 -6.70 25.48 -10.64
C TRP A 488 -7.16 25.32 -9.18
N TYR A 489 -6.37 24.69 -8.31
CA TYR A 489 -6.65 24.62 -6.88
C TYR A 489 -6.49 25.98 -6.18
N TYR A 490 -5.67 26.85 -6.74
CA TYR A 490 -5.45 28.20 -6.22
C TYR A 490 -6.36 29.21 -6.92
N ASP A 491 -7.12 29.99 -6.15
CA ASP A 491 -7.88 31.11 -6.70
C ASP A 491 -6.97 32.34 -6.77
N ARG A 492 -6.42 32.59 -7.96
CA ARG A 492 -5.47 33.69 -8.19
C ARG A 492 -6.13 35.06 -8.32
N TYR A 493 -7.39 35.11 -8.74
CA TYR A 493 -8.02 36.35 -9.21
C TYR A 493 -9.26 36.74 -8.43
N GLY A 494 -9.96 35.79 -7.81
CA GLY A 494 -11.24 36.03 -7.13
C GLY A 494 -11.17 37.12 -6.07
N PRO A 495 -10.29 37.00 -5.05
CA PRO A 495 -10.20 38.00 -3.99
C PRO A 495 -9.82 39.38 -4.53
N THR A 496 -8.92 39.44 -5.51
CA THR A 496 -8.44 40.69 -6.10
C THR A 496 -9.56 41.42 -6.85
N VAL A 497 -10.34 40.71 -7.67
CA VAL A 497 -11.47 41.28 -8.40
C VAL A 497 -12.52 41.81 -7.44
N LEU A 498 -12.85 41.03 -6.39
CA LEU A 498 -13.82 41.42 -5.38
C LEU A 498 -13.39 42.68 -4.60
N SER A 499 -12.11 42.76 -4.22
CA SER A 499 -11.55 43.94 -3.55
C SER A 499 -11.61 45.18 -4.44
N VAL A 500 -11.31 45.06 -5.73
CA VAL A 500 -11.38 46.19 -6.68
C VAL A 500 -12.83 46.68 -6.84
N VAL A 501 -13.80 45.76 -6.98
CA VAL A 501 -15.23 46.11 -7.09
C VAL A 501 -15.71 46.80 -5.82
N LEU A 502 -15.35 46.30 -4.64
CA LEU A 502 -15.72 46.94 -3.37
C LEU A 502 -15.06 48.32 -3.19
N LEU A 503 -13.79 48.45 -3.54
CA LEU A 503 -13.08 49.73 -3.47
C LEU A 503 -13.72 50.75 -4.41
N ALA A 504 -14.09 50.34 -5.63
CA ALA A 504 -14.82 51.18 -6.57
C ALA A 504 -16.19 51.60 -6.00
N SER A 505 -16.94 50.69 -5.38
CA SER A 505 -18.23 51.02 -4.74
C SER A 505 -18.08 52.00 -3.57
N ILE A 506 -17.03 51.86 -2.75
CA ILE A 506 -16.73 52.78 -1.64
C ILE A 506 -16.29 54.14 -2.18
N ALA A 507 -15.41 54.17 -3.18
CA ALA A 507 -14.94 55.40 -3.81
C ALA A 507 -16.09 56.15 -4.49
N ALA A 508 -17.00 55.45 -5.15
CA ALA A 508 -18.21 56.03 -5.74
C ALA A 508 -19.11 56.64 -4.65
N ASN A 509 -19.33 55.93 -3.54
CA ASN A 509 -20.10 56.45 -2.40
C ASN A 509 -19.47 57.72 -1.82
N LEU A 510 -18.15 57.71 -1.59
CA LEU A 510 -17.42 58.84 -1.04
C LEU A 510 -17.41 60.04 -1.99
N GLY A 511 -17.15 59.80 -3.29
CA GLY A 511 -17.14 60.86 -4.30
C GLY A 511 -18.51 61.51 -4.48
N MET A 512 -19.58 60.71 -4.47
CA MET A 512 -20.95 61.23 -4.53
C MET A 512 -21.31 62.03 -3.27
N ARG A 513 -20.89 61.60 -2.08
CA ARG A 513 -21.11 62.36 -0.83
C ARG A 513 -20.35 63.67 -0.78
N ILE A 514 -19.09 63.68 -1.19
CA ILE A 514 -18.30 64.92 -1.27
C ILE A 514 -18.92 65.91 -2.27
N ALA A 515 -19.50 65.40 -3.36
CA ALA A 515 -20.21 66.24 -4.34
C ALA A 515 -21.55 66.79 -3.82
N GLU A 516 -22.26 66.07 -2.94
CA GLU A 516 -23.48 66.56 -2.28
C GLU A 516 -23.19 67.52 -1.11
N ASP A 517 -22.19 67.24 -0.29
CA ASP A 517 -21.87 68.04 0.91
C ASP A 517 -21.16 69.36 0.59
N GLY A 518 -20.73 69.56 -0.67
CA GLY A 518 -20.16 70.81 -1.15
C GLY A 518 -18.85 71.19 -0.48
N LEU A 519 -17.74 70.87 -1.14
CA LEU A 519 -16.54 71.70 -1.02
C LEU A 519 -16.55 72.76 -2.13
#